data_AF-A0A957GMQ2-F1
#
_entry.id   AF-A0A957GMQ2-F1
#
_cell.length_a   1.000
_cell.length_b   1.000
_cell.length_c   1.000
_cell.angle_alpha   90.00
_cell.angle_beta   90.00
_cell.angle_gamma   90.00
#
_symmetry.space_group_name_H-M   'P 1'
#
loop_
_entity.id
_entity.type
_entity.pdbx_description
1 polymer ?
#
loop_
_entity_poly.entity_id
_entity_poly.type
_entity_poly.pdbx_seq_one_letter_code
_entity_poly.pdbx_strand_id
1 'polypeptide(L)' 'MNGRYLLHEKLGQGGMGIVHRATDRLTGETVALKQVMLPMTQLLFSSRPASQSNRELRLALA' A
#
# COMPACT_ATOMS: atom_id res chain seq x y z
N MET A 1 8.30 -0.99 9.73
CA MET A 1 7.20 -1.98 9.83
C MET A 1 7.40 -2.76 11.12
N ASN A 2 6.54 -2.56 12.12
CA ASN A 2 6.73 -3.03 13.50
C ASN A 2 6.60 -4.55 13.70
N GLY A 3 6.94 -5.38 12.69
CA GLY A 3 6.98 -6.84 12.82
C GLY A 3 5.64 -7.53 13.17
N ARG A 4 4.49 -6.86 13.01
CA ARG A 4 3.15 -7.37 13.36
C ARG A 4 2.71 -8.55 12.50
N TYR A 5 3.04 -8.52 11.20
CA TYR A 5 2.64 -9.57 10.27
C TYR A 5 3.80 -10.53 10.04
N LEU A 6 3.58 -11.82 10.29
CA LEU A 6 4.50 -12.88 9.89
C LEU A 6 4.15 -13.30 8.47
N LEU A 7 5.00 -12.98 7.49
CA LEU A 7 4.80 -13.39 6.10
C LEU A 7 5.06 -14.89 5.93
N HIS A 8 4.21 -15.53 5.14
CA HIS A 8 4.35 -16.91 4.67
C HIS A 8 4.52 -16.91 3.14
N GLU A 9 3.98 -17.92 2.47
CA GLU A 9 4.08 -18.09 1.04
C GLU A 9 3.34 -17.00 0.25
N LYS A 10 3.79 -16.82 -0.99
CA LYS A 10 3.13 -15.97 -1.97
C LYS A 10 1.83 -16.63 -2.44
N LEU A 11 0.73 -15.90 -2.34
CA LEU A 11 -0.58 -16.29 -2.87
C LEU A 11 -0.78 -15.84 -4.32
N GLY A 12 -0.17 -14.72 -4.72
CA GLY A 12 -0.32 -14.21 -6.08
C GLY A 12 0.55 -12.99 -6.38
N GLN A 13 0.66 -12.64 -7.66
CA GLN A 13 1.34 -11.43 -8.13
C GLN A 13 0.61 -10.88 -9.35
N GLY A 14 0.51 -9.56 -9.41
CA GLY A 14 0.00 -8.82 -10.56
C GLY A 14 0.77 -7.52 -10.76
N GLY A 15 0.32 -6.68 -11.69
CA GLY A 15 1.04 -5.45 -12.07
C GLY A 15 1.30 -4.48 -10.91
N MET A 16 0.46 -4.48 -9.87
CA MET A 16 0.59 -3.57 -8.72
C MET A 16 1.42 -4.13 -7.57
N GLY A 17 1.81 -5.41 -7.58
CA GLY A 17 2.46 -6.00 -6.41
C GLY A 17 2.28 -7.49 -6.21
N ILE A 18 2.65 -7.94 -5.01
CA ILE A 18 2.65 -9.33 -4.57
C ILE A 18 1.70 -9.47 -3.37
N VAL A 19 0.93 -10.54 -3.34
CA VAL A 19 0.08 -10.91 -2.20
C VAL A 19 0.69 -12.12 -1.51
N HIS A 20 0.90 -12.02 -0.21
CA HIS A 20 1.38 -13.10 0.66
C HIS A 20 0.29 -13.53 1.62
N ARG A 21 0.30 -14.80 1.99
CA ARG A 21 -0.38 -15.23 3.21
C ARG A 21 0.44 -14.69 4.39
N ALA A 22 -0.22 -14.21 5.42
CA ALA A 22 0.44 -13.75 6.63
C ALA A 22 -0.38 -14.12 7.87
N THR A 23 0.28 -14.21 9.02
CA THR A 23 -0.40 -14.27 10.32
C THR A 23 -0.29 -12.90 10.97
N ASP A 24 -1.42 -12.31 11.35
CA ASP A 24 -1.42 -11.17 12.27
C ASP A 24 -1.08 -11.66 13.67
N ARG A 25 0.10 -11.31 14.18
CA ARG A 25 0.59 -11.80 15.48
C ARG A 25 -0.20 -11.24 16.67
N LEU A 26 -1.00 -10.19 16.48
CA LEU A 26 -1.83 -9.62 17.53
C LEU A 26 -3.13 -10.39 17.71
N THR A 27 -3.78 -10.78 16.60
CA THR A 27 -5.09 -11.46 16.61
C THR A 27 -4.97 -12.97 16.43
N GLY A 28 -3.83 -13.45 15.91
CA GLY A 28 -3.62 -14.84 15.50
C GLY A 28 -4.25 -15.18 14.15
N GLU A 29 -4.92 -14.23 13.50
CA GLU A 29 -5.67 -14.48 12.27
C GLU A 29 -4.77 -14.64 11.05
N THR A 30 -5.21 -15.48 10.12
CA THR A 30 -4.60 -15.60 8.80
C THR A 30 -5.18 -14.52 7.89
N VAL A 31 -4.31 -13.68 7.33
CA VAL A 31 -4.67 -12.55 6.47
C VAL A 31 -3.92 -12.62 5.14
N ALA A 32 -4.46 -11.96 4.11
CA ALA A 32 -3.75 -11.71 2.86
C ALA A 32 -3.07 -10.34 2.91
N LEU A 33 -1.74 -10.31 2.87
CA LEU A 33 -0.95 -9.09 2.91
C LEU A 33 -0.49 -8.69 1.50
N LYS A 34 -0.96 -7.54 0.99
CA LYS A 34 -0.60 -7.02 -0.34
C LYS A 34 0.56 -6.03 -0.23
N GLN A 35 1.72 -6.41 -0.73
CA GLN A 35 2.86 -5.52 -0.94
C GLN A 35 2.70 -4.79 -2.27
N VAL A 36 2.43 -3.48 -2.22
CA VAL A 36 2.28 -2.63 -3.41
C VAL A 36 3.65 -2.12 -3.86
N MET A 37 3.99 -2.33 -5.13
CA MET A 37 5.20 -1.79 -5.74
C MET A 37 4.87 -0.45 -6.38
N LEU A 38 5.33 0.65 -5.77
CA LEU A 38 5.14 1.99 -6.30
C LEU A 38 6.46 2.46 -6.97
N PRO A 39 6.41 2.97 -8.21
CA PRO A 39 7.53 3.73 -8.77
C PRO A 39 7.85 4.92 -7.87
N MET A 40 9.15 5.20 -7.67
CA MET A 40 9.60 6.30 -6.79
C MET A 40 9.02 7.67 -7.17
N THR A 41 8.69 7.87 -8.45
CA THR A 41 8.04 9.09 -8.95
C THR A 41 6.63 9.31 -8.37
N GLN A 42 5.90 8.25 -8.02
CA GLN A 42 4.56 8.35 -7.43
C GLN A 42 4.60 8.64 -5.92
N LEU A 43 5.68 8.25 -5.22
CA LEU A 43 5.84 8.50 -3.78
C LEU A 43 5.99 9.99 -3.46
N LEU A 44 6.58 10.77 -4.37
CA LEU A 44 6.81 12.22 -4.20
C LEU A 44 5.51 13.05 -4.24
N PHE A 45 4.43 12.53 -4.83
CA PHE A 45 3.15 13.23 -4.89
C PHE A 45 2.31 13.05 -3.61
N SER A 46 2.48 11.94 -2.90
CA SER A 46 1.69 11.61 -1.71
C SER A 46 2.29 12.09 -0.39
N SER A 47 3.53 12.62 -0.40
CA SER A 47 4.22 13.08 0.81
C SER A 47 4.02 14.56 1.14
N ARG A 48 2.98 15.23 0.63
CA ARG A 48 2.67 16.61 1.06
C ARG A 48 2.18 16.58 2.51
N PRO A 49 2.85 17.25 3.47
CA PRO A 49 2.24 17.48 4.78
C PRO A 49 0.93 18.23 4.55
N ALA A 50 -0.14 17.76 5.19
CA ALA A 50 -1.49 18.31 5.09
C ALA A 50 -1.61 19.68 5.79
N SER A 51 -0.76 20.64 5.45
CA SER A 51 -0.83 22.01 5.91
C SER A 51 -0.71 22.93 4.70
N GLN A 52 -1.87 23.44 4.28
CA GLN A 52 -2.08 24.53 3.31
C GLN A 52 -1.65 24.25 1.87
N SER A 53 -2.64 23.99 1.01
CA SER A 53 -2.95 24.92 -0.09
C SER A 53 -4.15 24.42 -0.89
N ASN A 54 -5.21 25.22 -0.80
CA ASN A 54 -6.33 25.27 -1.73
C ASN A 54 -5.80 25.40 -3.18
N ARG A 55 -5.90 24.35 -3.98
CA ARG A 55 -5.79 24.45 -5.43
C ARG A 55 -6.65 23.36 -6.08
N GLU A 56 -7.76 23.82 -6.64
CA GLU A 56 -8.74 23.04 -7.38
C GLU A 56 -8.09 21.98 -8.29
N LEU A 57 -8.37 20.70 -8.04
CA LEU A 57 -8.25 19.67 -9.07
C LEU A 57 -9.55 19.68 -9.89
N ARG A 58 -9.60 20.51 -10.94
CA ARG A 58 -10.56 20.30 -12.01
C ARG A 58 -10.06 19.18 -12.91
N LEU A 59 -10.57 17.97 -12.68
CA LEU A 59 -10.50 16.88 -13.65
C LEU A 59 -11.65 17.08 -14.64
N ALA A 60 -11.35 17.63 -15.81
CA ALA A 60 -12.24 17.51 -16.96
C ALA A 60 -12.00 16.14 -17.60
N LEU A 61 -13.05 15.31 -17.65
CA LEU A 61 -13.10 14.12 -18.48
C LEU A 61 -13.61 14.55 -19.86
N ALA A 62 -12.80 14.32 -20.89
CA ALA A 62 -13.18 14.50 -22.30
C ALA A 62 -14.04 13.32 -22.79
#